data_AF-A0A5J5B199-F1
#
_entry.id   AF-A0A5J5B199-F1
#
_cell.length_a   1.000
_cell.length_b   1.000
_cell.length_c   1.000
_cell.angle_alpha   90.00
_cell.angle_beta   90.00
_cell.angle_gamma   90.00
#
_symmetry.space_group_name_H-M   'P 1'
#
loop_
_entity.id
_entity.type
_entity.pdbx_description
1 polymer ?
#
loop_
_entity_poly.entity_id
_entity_poly.type
_entity_poly.pdbx_seq_one_letter_code
_entity_poly.pdbx_strand_id
1 'polypeptide(L)'
;MLRLEARWFIDVYERRPDMNPVLLELAKLDFNIVQITHQNDLKYTTSWWKSTCLGEKLSFARDRLMENFLWTVGVIFEPQYGYCRRMSTKVNALITTIDDVYDVYGTLDELELFTNAVERWDINAMEQLPDYMKICFLARYKSINEMAYDVLKHQGSDIISYLKKADELKRGDVPKSIQCYMHETSASEENAREHIRFLISETWKKMNEDRVAESPFSETFIGIAINLARMAQCMYQHGDGHGVQDRETKDRVLSLLVEPNIEMQRS
;
A
#
# COMPACT_ATOMS: atom_id res chain seq x y z
N MET A 1 12.26 0.70 -5.43
CA MET A 1 11.58 -0.51 -4.87
C MET A 1 12.40 -1.74 -5.24
N LEU A 2 12.74 -2.62 -4.29
CA LEU A 2 13.71 -3.72 -4.52
C LEU A 2 13.35 -4.67 -5.66
N ARG A 3 12.07 -5.02 -5.84
CA ARG A 3 11.66 -5.90 -6.94
C ARG A 3 11.78 -5.24 -8.32
N LEU A 4 11.51 -3.94 -8.43
CA LEU A 4 11.73 -3.19 -9.69
C LEU A 4 13.22 -3.09 -9.99
N GLU A 5 14.04 -2.78 -8.98
CA GLU A 5 15.50 -2.76 -9.12
C GLU A 5 16.04 -4.12 -9.55
N ALA A 6 15.56 -5.21 -8.95
CA ALA A 6 15.96 -6.57 -9.33
C ALA A 6 15.60 -6.87 -10.79
N ARG A 7 14.40 -6.49 -11.24
CA ARG A 7 13.99 -6.67 -12.64
C ARG A 7 14.92 -5.94 -13.60
N TRP A 8 15.15 -4.66 -13.34
CA TRP A 8 16.05 -3.82 -14.14
C TRP A 8 17.48 -4.35 -14.12
N PHE A 9 17.97 -4.75 -12.95
CA PHE A 9 19.35 -5.21 -12.78
C PHE A 9 19.59 -6.56 -13.45
N ILE A 10 18.59 -7.46 -13.52
CA ILE A 10 18.69 -8.70 -14.29
C ILE A 10 18.99 -8.40 -15.77
N ASP A 11 18.27 -7.44 -16.37
CA ASP A 11 18.45 -7.06 -17.78
C ASP A 11 19.82 -6.40 -18.02
N VAL A 12 20.31 -5.61 -17.05
CA VAL A 12 21.64 -5.00 -17.11
C VAL A 12 22.73 -6.06 -16.93
N TYR A 13 22.56 -6.97 -15.98
CA TYR A 13 23.53 -8.02 -15.65
C TYR A 13 23.70 -8.98 -16.82
N GLU A 14 22.62 -9.32 -17.54
CA GLU A 14 22.66 -10.15 -18.75
C GLU A 14 23.57 -9.59 -19.85
N ARG A 15 23.68 -8.26 -19.95
CA ARG A 15 24.49 -7.59 -20.98
C ARG A 15 25.96 -7.44 -20.60
N ARG A 16 26.35 -7.84 -19.39
CA ARG A 16 27.72 -7.68 -18.91
C ARG A 16 28.66 -8.73 -19.54
N PRO A 17 29.86 -8.34 -19.99
CA PRO A 17 30.85 -9.29 -20.51
C PRO A 17 31.31 -10.33 -19.48
N ASP A 18 31.30 -9.98 -18.19
CA ASP A 18 31.72 -10.81 -17.05
C ASP A 18 30.54 -11.49 -16.32
N MET A 19 29.36 -11.53 -16.96
CA MET A 19 28.16 -12.14 -16.40
C MET A 19 28.36 -13.64 -16.09
N ASN A 20 27.95 -14.07 -14.90
CA ASN A 20 27.93 -15.48 -14.53
C ASN A 20 26.57 -16.10 -14.94
N PRO A 21 26.56 -17.06 -15.89
CA PRO A 21 25.31 -17.61 -16.43
C PRO A 21 24.46 -18.33 -15.38
N VAL A 22 25.08 -19.00 -14.41
CA VAL A 22 24.37 -19.69 -13.33
C VAL A 22 23.66 -18.70 -12.42
N LEU A 23 24.32 -17.57 -12.12
CA LEU A 23 23.70 -16.51 -11.30
C LEU A 23 22.55 -15.82 -12.05
N LEU A 24 22.71 -15.56 -13.35
CA LEU A 24 21.65 -14.96 -14.16
C LEU A 24 20.42 -15.89 -14.26
N GLU A 25 20.64 -17.18 -14.52
CA GLU A 25 19.56 -18.17 -14.58
C GLU A 25 18.83 -18.27 -13.24
N LEU A 26 19.58 -18.35 -12.14
CA LEU A 26 19.00 -18.36 -10.79
C LEU A 26 18.16 -17.10 -10.53
N ALA A 27 18.67 -15.92 -10.89
CA ALA A 27 17.96 -14.65 -10.69
C ALA A 27 16.66 -14.57 -11.51
N LYS A 28 16.67 -15.03 -12.77
CA LYS A 28 15.47 -15.07 -13.62
C LYS A 28 14.44 -16.07 -13.08
N LEU A 29 14.90 -17.25 -12.65
CA LEU A 29 14.03 -18.29 -12.09
C LEU A 29 13.37 -17.84 -10.78
N ASP A 30 14.17 -17.33 -9.83
CA ASP A 30 13.66 -16.80 -8.56
C ASP A 30 12.65 -15.67 -8.81
N PHE A 31 12.98 -14.74 -9.71
CA PHE A 31 12.09 -13.63 -10.03
C PHE A 31 10.70 -14.12 -10.48
N ASN A 32 10.66 -15.10 -11.39
CA ASN A 32 9.41 -15.65 -11.90
C ASN A 32 8.64 -16.47 -10.86
N ILE A 33 9.32 -17.25 -10.01
CA ILE A 33 8.67 -18.00 -8.92
C ILE A 33 7.96 -17.04 -7.96
N VAL A 34 8.64 -15.95 -7.59
CA VAL A 34 8.06 -14.91 -6.73
C VAL A 34 6.91 -14.19 -7.44
N GLN A 35 7.04 -13.87 -8.74
CA GLN A 35 5.97 -13.28 -9.54
C GLN A 35 4.71 -14.16 -9.56
N ILE A 36 4.85 -15.48 -9.75
CA ILE A 36 3.71 -16.42 -9.70
C ILE A 36 3.03 -16.38 -8.33
N THR A 37 3.81 -16.30 -7.25
CA THR A 37 3.27 -16.17 -5.89
C THR A 37 2.45 -14.88 -5.76
N HIS A 38 2.98 -13.75 -6.25
CA HIS A 38 2.26 -12.48 -6.24
C HIS A 38 0.99 -12.50 -7.10
N GLN A 39 1.02 -13.14 -8.27
CA GLN A 39 -0.18 -13.31 -9.12
C GLN A 39 -1.28 -14.11 -8.40
N ASN A 40 -0.92 -15.13 -7.61
CA ASN A 40 -1.89 -15.88 -6.82
C ASN A 40 -2.48 -15.03 -5.69
N ASP A 41 -1.65 -14.24 -5.00
CA ASP A 41 -2.12 -13.29 -3.99
C ASP A 41 -3.05 -12.22 -4.61
N LEU A 42 -2.75 -11.76 -5.82
CA LEU A 42 -3.57 -10.81 -6.57
C LEU A 42 -4.92 -11.42 -6.98
N LYS A 43 -4.96 -12.67 -7.44
CA LYS A 43 -6.22 -13.38 -7.74
C LYS A 43 -7.13 -13.47 -6.52
N TYR A 44 -6.54 -13.76 -5.35
CA TYR A 44 -7.27 -13.81 -4.09
C TYR A 44 -7.87 -12.45 -3.73
N THR A 45 -7.05 -11.40 -3.73
CA THR A 45 -7.49 -10.04 -3.40
C THR A 45 -8.48 -9.48 -4.42
N THR A 46 -8.35 -9.82 -5.69
CA THR A 46 -9.34 -9.48 -6.74
C THR A 46 -10.69 -10.14 -6.48
N SER A 47 -10.70 -11.41 -6.11
CA SER A 47 -11.94 -12.12 -5.76
C SER A 47 -12.61 -11.51 -4.53
N TRP A 48 -11.82 -11.17 -3.52
CA TRP A 48 -12.31 -10.45 -2.35
C TRP A 48 -12.87 -9.06 -2.70
N TRP A 49 -12.15 -8.26 -3.49
CA TRP A 49 -12.57 -6.91 -3.87
C TRP A 49 -13.89 -6.92 -4.64
N LYS A 50 -14.06 -7.85 -5.58
CA LYS A 50 -15.35 -8.07 -6.26
C LYS A 50 -16.46 -8.44 -5.28
N SER A 51 -16.16 -9.25 -4.25
CA SER A 51 -17.15 -9.65 -3.24
C SER A 51 -17.63 -8.52 -2.32
N THR A 52 -16.88 -7.42 -2.20
CA THR A 52 -17.29 -6.25 -1.40
C THR A 52 -18.28 -5.35 -2.16
N CYS A 53 -18.31 -5.46 -3.49
CA CYS A 53 -19.06 -4.58 -4.40
C CYS A 53 -18.73 -3.08 -4.24
N LEU A 54 -17.65 -2.71 -3.57
CA LEU A 54 -17.31 -1.31 -3.30
C LEU A 54 -17.04 -0.53 -4.59
N GLY A 55 -16.24 -1.08 -5.51
CA GLY A 55 -15.96 -0.44 -6.80
C GLY A 55 -17.20 -0.25 -7.69
N GLU A 56 -18.23 -1.09 -7.54
CA GLU A 56 -19.48 -0.98 -8.30
C GLU A 56 -20.50 -0.04 -7.62
N LYS A 57 -20.59 -0.10 -6.29
CA LYS A 57 -21.60 0.64 -5.50
C LYS A 57 -21.15 2.05 -5.13
N LEU A 58 -19.84 2.29 -5.03
CA LEU A 58 -19.26 3.58 -4.68
C LEU A 58 -18.56 4.17 -5.91
N SER A 59 -19.36 4.54 -6.92
CA SER A 59 -18.83 5.08 -8.19
C SER A 59 -18.01 6.37 -8.05
N PHE A 60 -18.09 7.06 -6.92
CA PHE A 60 -17.25 8.21 -6.59
C PHE A 60 -15.84 7.81 -6.12
N ALA A 61 -15.68 6.60 -5.58
CA ALA A 61 -14.42 6.10 -5.06
C ALA A 61 -13.57 5.49 -6.18
N ARG A 62 -12.27 5.70 -6.09
CA ARG A 62 -11.30 5.23 -7.08
C ARG A 62 -11.11 3.72 -6.95
N ASP A 63 -11.34 2.97 -8.03
CA ASP A 63 -10.94 1.56 -8.09
C ASP A 63 -9.43 1.46 -8.32
N ARG A 64 -8.70 1.17 -7.23
CA ARG A 64 -7.23 1.15 -7.17
C ARG A 64 -6.67 -0.17 -6.66
N LEU A 65 -7.37 -1.28 -6.88
CA LEU A 65 -6.90 -2.57 -6.34
C LEU A 65 -5.51 -2.94 -6.84
N MET A 66 -5.20 -2.68 -8.11
CA MET A 66 -3.90 -2.99 -8.71
C MET A 66 -2.77 -2.15 -8.10
N GLU A 67 -3.01 -0.86 -7.91
CA GLU A 67 -2.06 0.08 -7.30
C GLU A 67 -1.86 -0.24 -5.81
N ASN A 68 -2.94 -0.58 -5.09
CA ASN A 68 -2.89 -1.04 -3.70
C ASN A 68 -2.09 -2.36 -3.55
N PHE A 69 -2.22 -3.27 -4.52
CA PHE A 69 -1.45 -4.51 -4.55
C PHE A 69 0.03 -4.24 -4.90
N LEU A 70 0.31 -3.35 -5.85
CA LEU A 70 1.67 -2.91 -6.19
C LEU A 70 2.38 -2.32 -4.97
N TRP A 71 1.72 -1.42 -4.23
CA TRP A 71 2.18 -0.90 -2.95
C TRP A 71 2.59 -2.03 -2.02
N THR A 72 1.72 -3.02 -1.87
CA THR A 72 1.92 -4.14 -0.96
C THR A 72 3.11 -5.01 -1.36
N VAL A 73 3.28 -5.30 -2.66
CA VAL A 73 4.42 -6.05 -3.18
C VAL A 73 5.72 -5.27 -3.00
N GLY A 74 5.70 -3.95 -3.13
CA GLY A 74 6.88 -3.12 -2.87
C GLY A 74 7.34 -3.10 -1.42
N VAL A 75 6.41 -3.31 -0.49
CA VAL A 75 6.68 -3.34 0.94
C VAL A 75 7.05 -4.76 1.43
N ILE A 76 6.34 -5.79 0.95
CA ILE A 76 6.39 -7.17 1.45
C ILE A 76 6.53 -8.16 0.28
N PHE A 77 7.69 -8.19 -0.39
CA PHE A 77 7.85 -8.97 -1.63
C PHE A 77 8.18 -10.45 -1.40
N GLU A 78 8.69 -10.84 -0.24
CA GLU A 78 9.22 -12.17 -0.01
C GLU A 78 8.11 -13.24 0.00
N PRO A 79 8.24 -14.36 -0.73
CA PRO A 79 7.13 -15.25 -1.05
C PRO A 79 6.39 -15.81 0.18
N GLN A 80 7.10 -16.06 1.29
CA GLN A 80 6.53 -16.60 2.53
C GLN A 80 5.49 -15.70 3.21
N TYR A 81 5.45 -14.40 2.88
CA TYR A 81 4.53 -13.45 3.51
C TYR A 81 3.23 -13.22 2.72
N GLY A 82 2.76 -14.23 1.99
CA GLY A 82 1.54 -14.13 1.17
C GLY A 82 0.27 -13.80 1.96
N TYR A 83 0.13 -14.27 3.20
CA TYR A 83 -0.98 -13.83 4.07
C TYR A 83 -0.89 -12.33 4.37
N CYS A 84 0.27 -11.84 4.82
CA CYS A 84 0.48 -10.42 5.12
C CYS A 84 0.25 -9.54 3.89
N ARG A 85 0.71 -9.95 2.71
CA ARG A 85 0.42 -9.24 1.46
C ARG A 85 -1.08 -9.14 1.19
N ARG A 86 -1.79 -10.27 1.18
CA ARG A 86 -3.24 -10.28 0.91
C ARG A 86 -3.99 -9.38 1.89
N MET A 87 -3.69 -9.48 3.18
CA MET A 87 -4.32 -8.65 4.21
C MET A 87 -3.98 -7.17 4.07
N SER A 88 -2.72 -6.82 3.81
CA SER A 88 -2.30 -5.43 3.63
C SER A 88 -2.95 -4.80 2.39
N THR A 89 -3.09 -5.56 1.29
CA THR A 89 -3.82 -5.08 0.11
C THR A 89 -5.29 -4.82 0.43
N LYS A 90 -5.95 -5.70 1.20
CA LYS A 90 -7.34 -5.45 1.65
C LYS A 90 -7.43 -4.14 2.44
N VAL A 91 -6.50 -3.92 3.38
CA VAL A 91 -6.44 -2.71 4.21
C VAL A 91 -6.21 -1.48 3.34
N ASN A 92 -5.23 -1.49 2.44
CA ASN A 92 -4.93 -0.34 1.58
C ASN A 92 -6.12 0.04 0.67
N ALA A 93 -6.83 -0.96 0.12
CA ALA A 93 -8.02 -0.72 -0.69
C ALA A 93 -9.17 -0.11 0.12
N LEU A 94 -9.38 -0.58 1.36
CA LEU A 94 -10.35 0.01 2.28
C LEU A 94 -9.96 1.43 2.69
N ILE A 95 -8.67 1.69 2.98
CA ILE A 95 -8.14 3.03 3.27
C ILE A 95 -8.43 3.97 2.10
N THR A 96 -8.09 3.57 0.87
CA THR A 96 -8.36 4.38 -0.34
C THR A 96 -9.86 4.69 -0.49
N THR A 97 -10.73 3.72 -0.23
CA THR A 97 -12.18 3.92 -0.32
C THR A 97 -12.68 4.91 0.73
N ILE A 98 -12.15 4.83 1.94
CA ILE A 98 -12.53 5.69 3.06
C ILE A 98 -11.99 7.10 2.85
N ASP A 99 -10.74 7.23 2.37
CA ASP A 99 -10.15 8.51 1.93
C ASP A 99 -11.09 9.25 0.96
N ASP A 100 -11.59 8.55 -0.08
CA ASP A 100 -12.57 9.13 -1.01
C ASP A 100 -13.92 9.49 -0.37
N VAL A 101 -14.35 8.74 0.66
CA VAL A 101 -15.55 9.11 1.42
C VAL A 101 -15.32 10.42 2.18
N TYR A 102 -14.15 10.64 2.77
CA TYR A 102 -13.87 11.84 3.57
C TYR A 102 -13.55 13.07 2.72
N ASP A 103 -12.79 12.91 1.64
CA ASP A 103 -12.25 14.03 0.87
C ASP A 103 -13.11 14.43 -0.32
N VAL A 104 -13.91 13.51 -0.88
CA VAL A 104 -14.64 13.76 -2.14
C VAL A 104 -16.16 13.80 -1.95
N TYR A 105 -16.72 12.91 -1.14
CA TYR A 105 -18.16 12.63 -1.20
C TYR A 105 -18.94 12.97 0.07
N GLY A 106 -18.43 12.61 1.24
CA GLY A 106 -19.15 12.71 2.51
C GLY A 106 -19.32 14.15 2.97
N THR A 107 -20.51 14.47 3.47
CA THR A 107 -20.73 15.75 4.17
C THR A 107 -20.20 15.68 5.60
N LEU A 108 -19.88 16.82 6.21
CA LEU A 108 -19.32 16.86 7.57
C LEU A 108 -20.20 16.10 8.60
N ASP A 109 -21.53 16.28 8.52
CA ASP A 109 -22.49 15.62 9.41
C ASP A 109 -22.48 14.08 9.20
N GLU A 110 -22.43 13.62 7.94
CA GLU A 110 -22.33 12.19 7.63
C GLU A 110 -20.98 11.60 8.09
N LEU A 111 -19.89 12.34 7.92
CA LEU A 111 -18.55 11.93 8.34
C LEU A 111 -18.42 11.85 9.85
N GLU A 112 -19.08 12.73 10.62
CA GLU A 112 -19.15 12.61 12.07
C GLU A 112 -19.83 11.31 12.50
N LEU A 113 -20.96 10.97 11.86
CA LEU A 113 -21.66 9.71 12.11
C LEU A 113 -20.79 8.50 11.73
N PHE A 114 -20.09 8.55 10.58
CA PHE A 114 -19.21 7.48 10.14
C PHE A 114 -18.03 7.27 11.09
N THR A 115 -17.37 8.35 11.50
CA THR A 115 -16.28 8.34 12.49
C THR A 115 -16.77 7.69 13.79
N ASN A 116 -17.93 8.10 14.29
CA ASN A 116 -18.50 7.57 15.51
C ASN A 116 -18.78 6.05 15.42
N ALA A 117 -19.35 5.61 14.29
CA ALA A 117 -19.58 4.18 14.04
C ALA A 117 -18.26 3.37 14.04
N VAL A 118 -17.20 3.89 13.43
CA VAL A 118 -15.87 3.24 13.41
C VAL A 118 -15.22 3.24 14.81
N GLU A 119 -15.32 4.32 15.58
CA GLU A 119 -14.77 4.39 16.92
C GLU A 119 -15.43 3.39 17.88
N ARG A 120 -16.77 3.33 17.83
CA ARG A 120 -17.58 2.36 18.60
C ARG A 120 -17.35 0.93 18.16
N TRP A 121 -17.08 0.72 16.87
CA TRP A 121 -16.90 -0.60 16.26
C TRP A 121 -18.11 -1.53 16.51
N ASP A 122 -19.31 -0.97 16.48
CA ASP A 122 -20.58 -1.66 16.67
C ASP A 122 -21.34 -1.72 15.33
N ILE A 123 -21.74 -2.93 14.92
CA ILE A 123 -22.47 -3.14 13.66
C ILE A 123 -23.83 -2.42 13.67
N ASN A 124 -24.46 -2.26 14.83
CA ASN A 124 -25.76 -1.60 14.93
C ASN A 124 -25.66 -0.07 14.76
N ALA A 125 -24.48 0.52 15.00
CA ALA A 125 -24.25 1.95 14.77
C ALA A 125 -24.42 2.32 13.27
N MET A 126 -24.33 1.35 12.37
CA MET A 126 -24.48 1.59 10.94
C MET A 126 -25.90 1.97 10.52
N GLU A 127 -26.93 1.70 11.34
CA GLU A 127 -28.33 2.01 10.99
C GLU A 127 -28.55 3.51 10.73
N GLN A 128 -27.75 4.36 11.37
CA GLN A 128 -27.81 5.82 11.27
C GLN A 128 -27.04 6.37 10.05
N LEU A 129 -26.25 5.54 9.38
CA LEU A 129 -25.43 5.97 8.25
C LEU A 129 -26.27 6.04 6.95
N PRO A 130 -25.86 6.85 5.96
CA PRO A 130 -26.41 6.74 4.61
C PRO A 130 -26.00 5.39 3.98
N ASP A 131 -26.78 4.91 3.01
CA ASP A 131 -26.64 3.54 2.48
C ASP A 131 -25.25 3.26 1.88
N TYR A 132 -24.62 4.25 1.25
CA TYR A 132 -23.26 4.11 0.70
C TYR A 132 -22.22 3.89 1.81
N MET A 133 -22.35 4.62 2.94
CA MET A 133 -21.51 4.45 4.12
C MET A 133 -21.77 3.13 4.83
N LYS A 134 -23.02 2.63 4.86
CA LYS A 134 -23.30 1.29 5.40
C LYS A 134 -22.53 0.20 4.65
N ILE A 135 -22.51 0.28 3.32
CA ILE A 135 -21.77 -0.68 2.48
C ILE A 135 -20.27 -0.59 2.79
N CYS A 136 -19.71 0.63 2.84
CA CYS A 136 -18.31 0.85 3.18
C CYS A 136 -17.94 0.34 4.58
N PHE A 137 -18.74 0.70 5.59
CA PHE A 137 -18.55 0.29 6.97
C PHE A 137 -18.64 -1.22 7.13
N LEU A 138 -19.64 -1.87 6.52
CA LEU A 138 -19.83 -3.31 6.61
C LEU A 138 -18.68 -4.07 5.94
N ALA A 139 -18.20 -3.61 4.78
CA ALA A 139 -17.04 -4.20 4.10
C ALA A 139 -15.77 -4.09 4.95
N ARG A 140 -15.55 -2.94 5.60
CA ARG A 140 -14.45 -2.73 6.55
C ARG A 140 -14.60 -3.65 7.77
N TYR A 141 -15.76 -3.62 8.43
CA TYR A 141 -16.05 -4.40 9.63
C TYR A 141 -15.84 -5.89 9.39
N LYS A 142 -16.39 -6.46 8.32
CA LYS A 142 -16.22 -7.87 7.98
C LYS A 142 -14.74 -8.22 7.73
N SER A 143 -14.04 -7.40 6.95
CA SER A 143 -12.64 -7.69 6.56
C SER A 143 -11.69 -7.62 7.76
N ILE A 144 -11.87 -6.63 8.64
CA ILE A 144 -11.03 -6.48 9.84
C ILE A 144 -11.35 -7.55 10.88
N ASN A 145 -12.62 -7.89 11.10
CA ASN A 145 -12.97 -8.96 12.04
C ASN A 145 -12.53 -10.35 11.53
N GLU A 146 -12.58 -10.62 10.22
CA GLU A 146 -12.00 -11.83 9.62
C GLU A 146 -10.49 -11.91 9.93
N MET A 147 -9.74 -10.82 9.70
CA MET A 147 -8.32 -10.76 10.00
C MET A 147 -8.01 -10.94 11.49
N ALA A 148 -8.78 -10.28 12.36
CA ALA A 148 -8.61 -10.40 13.80
C ALA A 148 -8.92 -11.81 14.29
N TYR A 149 -9.94 -12.47 13.74
CA TYR A 149 -10.25 -13.86 14.05
C TYR A 149 -9.11 -14.79 13.65
N ASP A 150 -8.53 -14.63 12.47
CA ASP A 150 -7.41 -15.45 12.01
C ASP A 150 -6.18 -15.28 12.92
N VAL A 151 -5.86 -14.05 13.31
CA VAL A 151 -4.73 -13.78 14.23
C VAL A 151 -5.01 -14.31 15.63
N LEU A 152 -6.23 -14.15 16.14
CA LEU A 152 -6.63 -14.70 17.44
C LEU A 152 -6.54 -16.23 17.42
N LYS A 153 -7.00 -16.89 16.35
CA LYS A 153 -6.98 -18.34 16.20
C LYS A 153 -5.56 -18.91 16.15
N HIS A 154 -4.63 -18.22 15.46
CA HIS A 154 -3.29 -18.74 15.22
C HIS A 154 -2.23 -18.26 16.22
N GLN A 155 -2.42 -17.07 16.82
CA GLN A 155 -1.45 -16.41 17.70
C GLN A 155 -2.03 -16.06 19.08
N GLY A 156 -3.33 -16.29 19.31
CA GLY A 156 -3.97 -15.97 20.59
C GLY A 156 -4.10 -14.48 20.89
N SER A 157 -3.87 -13.62 19.90
CA SER A 157 -3.84 -12.16 20.07
C SER A 157 -5.03 -11.49 19.41
N ASP A 158 -5.77 -10.68 20.17
CA ASP A 158 -6.82 -9.80 19.63
C ASP A 158 -6.19 -8.49 19.12
N ILE A 159 -6.35 -8.25 17.82
CA ILE A 159 -5.77 -7.09 17.13
C ILE A 159 -6.80 -6.08 16.63
N ILE A 160 -8.09 -6.22 16.96
CA ILE A 160 -9.14 -5.29 16.50
C ILE A 160 -8.79 -3.85 16.89
N SER A 161 -8.28 -3.65 18.10
CA SER A 161 -7.93 -2.32 18.61
C SER A 161 -6.85 -1.61 17.78
N TYR A 162 -5.92 -2.35 17.17
CA TYR A 162 -4.89 -1.81 16.28
C TYR A 162 -5.43 -1.51 14.89
N LEU A 163 -6.36 -2.35 14.39
CA LEU A 163 -6.91 -2.23 13.03
C LEU A 163 -8.08 -1.24 12.91
N LYS A 164 -8.78 -0.96 14.01
CA LYS A 164 -9.89 0.01 14.01
C LYS A 164 -9.42 1.46 13.96
N LYS A 165 -8.20 1.75 14.47
CA LYS A 165 -7.64 3.09 14.45
C LYS A 165 -7.29 3.49 13.03
N ALA A 166 -8.01 4.47 12.49
CA ALA A 166 -7.58 5.23 11.34
C ALA A 166 -7.46 6.68 11.83
N ASP A 167 -6.22 7.15 12.01
CA ASP A 167 -5.95 8.53 12.46
C ASP A 167 -6.42 9.57 11.42
N GLU A 168 -6.71 9.14 10.20
CA GLU A 168 -7.29 9.96 9.13
C GLU A 168 -8.76 10.36 9.39
N LEU A 169 -9.51 9.63 10.23
CA LEU A 169 -10.94 9.91 10.51
C LEU A 169 -11.20 11.28 11.16
N LYS A 170 -10.14 11.95 11.65
CA LYS A 170 -10.22 13.25 12.35
C LYS A 170 -9.80 14.45 11.50
N ARG A 171 -9.33 14.21 10.28
CA ARG A 171 -8.71 15.25 9.44
C ARG A 171 -9.36 15.18 8.06
N GLY A 172 -10.21 16.17 7.75
CA GLY A 172 -10.64 16.41 6.36
C GLY A 172 -9.48 16.93 5.52
N ASP A 173 -9.76 17.59 4.39
CA ASP A 173 -8.72 18.15 3.52
C ASP A 173 -7.91 19.24 4.26
N VAL A 174 -6.77 18.84 4.83
CA VAL A 174 -5.81 19.73 5.51
C VAL A 174 -4.79 20.18 4.48
N PRO A 175 -4.37 21.47 4.47
CA PRO A 175 -3.31 21.92 3.59
C PRO A 175 -2.11 20.97 3.64
N LYS A 176 -1.63 20.58 2.45
CA LYS A 176 -0.51 19.62 2.34
C LYS A 176 0.76 20.28 2.87
N SER A 177 1.74 19.48 3.28
CA SER A 177 2.99 19.97 3.92
C SER A 177 3.67 21.12 3.17
N ILE A 178 3.67 21.10 1.84
CA ILE A 178 4.17 22.20 0.98
C ILE A 178 3.35 23.48 1.20
N GLN A 179 2.02 23.38 1.14
CA GLN A 179 1.12 24.53 1.31
C GLN A 179 1.17 25.08 2.74
N CYS A 180 1.22 24.21 3.76
CA CYS A 180 1.44 24.65 5.15
C CYS A 180 2.74 25.45 5.27
N TYR A 181 3.84 24.92 4.74
CA TYR A 181 5.13 25.61 4.80
C TYR A 181 5.11 26.96 4.07
N MET A 182 4.53 27.01 2.86
CA MET A 182 4.36 28.25 2.11
C MET A 182 3.55 29.28 2.90
N HIS A 183 2.44 28.86 3.53
CA HIS A 183 1.59 29.76 4.30
C HIS A 183 2.28 30.25 5.58
N GLU A 184 2.95 29.36 6.31
CA GLU A 184 3.62 29.67 7.58
C GLU A 184 4.87 30.54 7.40
N THR A 185 5.59 30.39 6.28
CA THR A 185 6.88 31.06 6.05
C THR A 185 6.84 32.10 4.95
N SER A 186 5.72 32.23 4.22
CA SER A 186 5.60 33.02 2.98
C SER A 186 6.61 32.63 1.90
N ALA A 187 7.16 31.41 1.95
CA ALA A 187 8.12 30.91 0.98
C ALA A 187 7.48 30.61 -0.38
N SER A 188 8.31 30.61 -1.43
CA SER A 188 7.91 30.10 -2.75
C SER A 188 7.64 28.59 -2.70
N GLU A 189 6.86 28.08 -3.66
CA GLU A 189 6.63 26.64 -3.80
C GLU A 189 7.95 25.86 -4.00
N GLU A 190 8.90 26.44 -4.74
CA GLU A 190 10.23 25.86 -4.94
C GLU A 190 10.98 25.68 -3.61
N ASN A 191 11.06 26.73 -2.80
CA ASN A 191 11.70 26.68 -1.48
C ASN A 191 10.97 25.70 -0.54
N ALA A 192 9.64 25.66 -0.59
CA ALA A 192 8.86 24.70 0.17
C ALA A 192 9.16 23.26 -0.25
N ARG A 193 9.25 22.98 -1.56
CA ARG A 193 9.64 21.66 -2.09
C ARG A 193 11.05 21.27 -1.68
N GLU A 194 12.00 22.19 -1.72
CA GLU A 194 13.37 21.94 -1.23
C GLU A 194 13.38 21.63 0.27
N HIS A 195 12.62 22.39 1.07
CA HIS A 195 12.50 22.12 2.50
C HIS A 195 11.92 20.72 2.79
N ILE A 196 10.85 20.33 2.09
CA ILE A 196 10.28 18.97 2.24
C ILE A 196 11.27 17.89 1.80
N ARG A 197 12.04 18.09 0.73
CA ARG A 197 13.11 17.15 0.32
C ARG A 197 14.21 17.04 1.39
N PHE A 198 14.59 18.15 2.01
CA PHE A 198 15.52 18.15 3.13
C PHE A 198 14.96 17.35 4.32
N LEU A 199 13.70 17.56 4.71
CA LEU A 199 13.06 16.79 5.78
C LEU A 199 12.99 15.28 5.48
N ILE A 200 12.74 14.91 4.22
CA ILE A 200 12.79 13.50 3.77
C ILE A 200 14.20 12.94 3.95
N SER A 201 15.23 13.68 3.53
CA SER A 201 16.64 13.28 3.70
C SER A 201 17.03 13.12 5.17
N GLU A 202 16.64 14.06 6.03
CA GLU A 202 16.93 13.97 7.47
C GLU A 202 16.19 12.81 8.13
N THR A 203 14.95 12.55 7.73
CA THR A 203 14.19 11.37 8.19
C THR A 203 14.87 10.07 7.76
N TRP A 204 15.39 10.01 6.52
CA TRP A 204 16.16 8.85 6.05
C TRP A 204 17.42 8.58 6.89
N LYS A 205 18.14 9.63 7.30
CA LYS A 205 19.31 9.49 8.18
C LYS A 205 18.92 8.85 9.52
N LYS A 206 17.86 9.36 10.16
CA LYS A 206 17.32 8.80 11.41
C LYS A 206 16.87 7.35 11.25
N MET A 207 16.13 7.04 10.18
CA MET A 207 15.72 5.66 9.88
C MET A 207 16.91 4.71 9.68
N ASN A 208 18.02 5.18 9.10
CA ASN A 208 19.23 4.38 8.93
C ASN A 208 19.95 4.14 10.27
N GLU A 209 19.94 5.11 11.17
CA GLU A 209 20.46 4.96 12.54
C GLU A 209 19.59 3.95 13.33
N ASP A 210 18.27 4.11 13.29
CA ASP A 210 17.32 3.21 13.96
C ASP A 210 17.37 1.77 13.43
N ARG A 211 17.76 1.59 12.17
CA ARG A 211 17.90 0.27 11.54
C ARG A 211 19.00 -0.58 12.19
N VAL A 212 20.07 0.05 12.66
CA VAL A 212 21.23 -0.61 13.26
C VAL A 212 21.23 -0.51 14.79
N ALA A 213 20.34 0.31 15.35
CA ALA A 213 20.15 0.43 16.78
C ALA A 213 19.49 -0.82 17.36
N GLU A 214 19.68 -1.04 18.67
CA GLU A 214 18.94 -2.06 19.40
C GLU A 214 17.46 -1.69 19.40
N SER A 215 16.63 -2.59 18.89
CA SER A 215 15.21 -2.35 18.67
C SER A 215 14.39 -3.50 19.25
N PRO A 216 13.22 -3.24 19.86
CA PRO A 216 12.32 -4.29 20.31
C PRO A 216 11.62 -5.00 19.14
N PHE A 217 11.78 -4.51 17.90
CA PHE A 217 11.17 -5.07 16.71
C PHE A 217 12.11 -6.04 15.99
N SER A 218 11.54 -7.06 15.35
CA SER A 218 12.30 -7.99 14.51
C SER A 218 12.93 -7.29 13.30
N GLU A 219 14.07 -7.81 12.82
CA GLU A 219 14.71 -7.35 11.58
C GLU A 219 13.76 -7.37 10.38
N THR A 220 12.87 -8.37 10.30
CA THR A 220 11.82 -8.45 9.28
C THR A 220 10.88 -7.25 9.35
N PHE A 221 10.39 -6.88 10.53
CA PHE A 221 9.50 -5.74 10.69
C PHE A 221 10.20 -4.42 10.36
N ILE A 222 11.45 -4.26 10.80
CA ILE A 222 12.27 -3.08 10.48
C ILE A 222 12.50 -2.97 8.95
N GLY A 223 12.76 -4.10 8.29
CA GLY A 223 12.88 -4.18 6.83
C GLY A 223 11.60 -3.75 6.11
N ILE A 224 10.43 -4.23 6.57
CA ILE A 224 9.12 -3.82 6.07
C ILE A 224 8.89 -2.31 6.24
N ALA A 225 9.21 -1.76 7.42
CA ALA A 225 9.06 -0.34 7.69
C ALA A 225 9.93 0.53 6.76
N ILE A 226 11.17 0.13 6.50
CA ILE A 226 12.04 0.82 5.53
C ILE A 226 11.50 0.68 4.11
N ASN A 227 11.00 -0.49 3.74
CA ASN A 227 10.43 -0.71 2.42
C ASN A 227 9.18 0.14 2.19
N LEU A 228 8.41 0.46 3.22
CA LEU A 228 7.30 1.42 3.15
C LEU A 228 7.78 2.80 2.68
N ALA A 229 8.87 3.32 3.25
CA ALA A 229 9.47 4.59 2.82
C ALA A 229 10.00 4.52 1.37
N ARG A 230 10.66 3.42 1.00
CA ARG A 230 11.11 3.20 -0.38
C ARG A 230 9.95 3.12 -1.36
N MET A 231 8.83 2.52 -0.94
CA MET A 231 7.65 2.39 -1.77
C MET A 231 6.95 3.74 -1.95
N ALA A 232 6.86 4.54 -0.89
CA ALA A 232 6.33 5.90 -0.97
C ALA A 232 7.13 6.76 -1.96
N GLN A 233 8.46 6.70 -1.91
CA GLN A 233 9.30 7.38 -2.89
C GLN A 233 9.05 6.85 -4.30
N CYS A 234 8.99 5.52 -4.46
CA CYS A 234 8.70 4.91 -5.76
C CYS A 234 7.40 5.46 -6.36
N MET A 235 6.32 5.50 -5.57
CA MET A 235 4.99 5.90 -6.04
C MET A 235 4.85 7.40 -6.27
N TYR A 236 5.56 8.23 -5.50
CA TYR A 236 5.29 9.68 -5.48
C TYR A 236 6.42 10.58 -5.98
N GLN A 237 7.60 10.04 -6.31
CA GLN A 237 8.75 10.86 -6.74
C GLN A 237 8.52 11.61 -8.07
N HIS A 238 7.64 11.10 -8.94
CA HIS A 238 7.39 11.66 -10.29
C HIS A 238 5.94 12.12 -10.50
N GLY A 239 5.10 12.09 -9.46
CA GLY A 239 3.69 12.44 -9.57
C GLY A 239 2.84 11.60 -8.63
N ASP A 240 1.54 11.60 -8.86
CA ASP A 240 0.61 10.77 -8.09
C ASP A 240 0.46 9.38 -8.73
N GLY A 241 1.33 8.44 -8.35
CA GLY A 241 1.27 7.06 -8.83
C GLY A 241 0.15 6.21 -8.23
N HIS A 242 -0.65 6.75 -7.30
CA HIS A 242 -1.77 6.02 -6.67
C HIS A 242 -3.13 6.52 -7.14
N GLY A 243 -3.36 7.83 -7.06
CA GLY A 243 -4.63 8.45 -7.39
C GLY A 243 -4.86 8.63 -8.89
N VAL A 244 -3.80 8.77 -9.69
CA VAL A 244 -3.87 8.97 -11.14
C VAL A 244 -3.44 7.71 -11.89
N GLN A 245 -4.14 7.38 -12.99
CA GLN A 245 -3.69 6.32 -13.91
C GLN A 245 -2.56 6.83 -14.80
N ASP A 246 -1.37 6.95 -14.24
CA ASP A 246 -0.20 7.36 -15.00
C ASP A 246 0.44 6.16 -15.74
N ARG A 247 1.26 6.47 -16.75
CA ARG A 247 1.94 5.45 -17.56
C ARG A 247 3.00 4.71 -16.76
N GLU A 248 3.71 5.39 -15.87
CA GLU A 248 4.83 4.81 -15.15
C GLU A 248 4.36 3.72 -14.19
N THR A 249 3.29 3.97 -13.42
CA THR A 249 2.71 2.94 -12.55
C THR A 249 2.18 1.75 -13.35
N LYS A 250 1.55 1.98 -14.50
CA LYS A 250 1.11 0.89 -15.39
C LYS A 250 2.27 0.03 -15.88
N ASP A 251 3.36 0.65 -16.33
CA ASP A 251 4.55 -0.05 -16.80
C ASP A 251 5.18 -0.88 -15.66
N ARG A 252 5.22 -0.33 -14.44
CA ARG A 252 5.69 -1.07 -13.24
C ARG A 252 4.81 -2.27 -12.89
N VAL A 253 3.49 -2.12 -12.96
CA VAL A 253 2.54 -3.23 -12.75
C VAL A 253 2.77 -4.33 -13.78
N LEU A 254 2.85 -3.97 -15.07
CA LEU A 254 3.09 -4.93 -16.15
C LEU A 254 4.40 -5.70 -15.92
N SER A 255 5.48 -4.96 -15.69
CA SER A 255 6.81 -5.53 -15.51
C SER A 255 6.94 -6.46 -14.30
N LEU A 256 6.18 -6.22 -13.22
CA LEU A 256 6.29 -7.00 -11.99
C LEU A 256 5.29 -8.16 -11.92
N LEU A 257 4.10 -7.97 -12.46
CA LEU A 257 2.96 -8.85 -12.20
C LEU A 257 2.45 -9.56 -13.45
N VAL A 258 2.82 -9.13 -14.66
CA VAL A 258 2.28 -9.67 -15.91
C VAL A 258 3.38 -10.27 -16.79
N GLU A 259 4.44 -9.52 -17.03
CA GLU A 259 5.51 -9.90 -17.94
C GLU A 259 6.58 -10.75 -17.22
N PRO A 260 6.81 -12.01 -17.62
CA PRO A 260 7.87 -12.83 -17.05
C PRO A 260 9.26 -12.46 -17.59
N ASN A 261 10.31 -12.76 -16.83
CA ASN A 261 11.71 -12.50 -17.24
C ASN A 261 12.27 -13.49 -18.27
N ILE A 262 11.49 -14.48 -18.69
CA ILE A 262 11.97 -15.59 -19.52
C ILE A 262 11.17 -15.65 -20.82
N GLU A 263 11.82 -15.33 -21.94
CA GLU A 263 11.55 -16.08 -23.18
C GLU A 263 12.19 -17.46 -23.00
N MET A 264 11.39 -18.50 -22.78
CA MET A 264 11.92 -19.86 -22.82
C MET A 264 12.20 -20.13 -24.29
N GLN A 265 13.42 -19.87 -24.74
CA GLN A 265 13.93 -20.50 -25.94
C GLN A 265 14.01 -22.00 -25.63
N ARG A 266 12.91 -22.71 -25.93
CA ARG A 266 12.91 -24.17 -26.00
C ARG A 266 13.77 -24.54 -27.20
N SER A 267 14.99 -25.00 -26.92
CA SER A 267 15.82 -25.75 -27.87
C SER A 267 15.18 -27.08 -28.21
#